data_AF-A0A368FZ80-F1
#
_entry.id   AF-A0A368FZ80-F1
#
_cell.length_a   1.000
_cell.length_b   1.000
_cell.length_c   1.000
_cell.angle_alpha   90.00
_cell.angle_beta   90.00
_cell.angle_gamma   90.00
#
_symmetry.space_group_name_H-M   'P 1'
#
loop_
_entity.id
_entity.type
_entity.pdbx_description
1 polymer ?
#
loop_
_entity_poly.entity_id
_entity_poly.type
_entity_poly.pdbx_seq_one_letter_code
_entity_poly.pdbx_strand_id
1 'polypeptide(L)'
;MLSEIFLISAIIGTVHVHSVECASEVLKARAYIFEAVKGGNPTKTIGIVDLTQIGTFVKLNGTVSGLKPGVHGFHIHEKGDLGNGCVAAAGHFNPHKMMHGAPDDSNRHVGDLGNVNTPVRCY
;
A
#
# COMPACT_ATOMS: atom_id res chain seq x y z
N MET A 1 -43.74 -47.81 24.11
CA MET A 1 -44.00 -46.67 23.20
C MET A 1 -43.14 -45.53 23.70
N LEU A 2 -42.30 -45.01 22.82
CA LEU A 2 -41.16 -44.12 23.07
C LEU A 2 -41.59 -42.76 23.65
N SER A 3 -40.81 -42.19 24.55
CA SER A 3 -40.01 -40.98 24.26
C SER A 3 -39.36 -40.45 25.53
N GLU A 4 -38.04 -40.46 25.52
CA GLU A 4 -37.21 -39.60 26.36
C GLU A 4 -37.40 -38.15 25.90
N ILE A 5 -37.57 -37.22 26.85
CA ILE A 5 -37.22 -35.82 26.62
C ILE A 5 -36.51 -35.32 27.88
N PHE A 6 -35.18 -35.38 27.84
CA PHE A 6 -34.30 -34.60 28.70
C PHE A 6 -34.42 -33.12 28.30
N LEU A 7 -35.01 -32.29 29.15
CA LEU A 7 -34.91 -30.83 29.04
C LEU A 7 -33.70 -30.37 29.86
N ILE A 8 -32.55 -30.24 29.21
CA ILE A 8 -31.43 -29.45 29.76
C ILE A 8 -31.74 -27.99 29.43
N SER A 9 -32.22 -27.25 30.43
CA SER A 9 -32.34 -25.80 30.35
C SER A 9 -30.94 -25.17 30.31
N ALA A 10 -30.74 -24.29 29.35
CA ALA A 10 -29.48 -23.64 29.06
C ALA A 10 -29.19 -22.49 30.04
N ILE A 11 -27.94 -22.38 30.49
CA ILE A 11 -27.30 -21.06 30.62
C ILE A 11 -26.20 -21.04 29.57
N ILE A 12 -26.57 -20.56 28.38
CA ILE A 12 -25.60 -20.04 27.41
C ILE A 12 -24.98 -18.84 28.10
N GLY A 13 -23.81 -19.05 28.72
CA GLY A 13 -22.94 -17.95 29.10
C GLY A 13 -22.62 -17.16 27.84
N THR A 14 -23.15 -15.96 27.76
CA THR A 14 -22.82 -14.96 26.76
C THR A 14 -21.32 -14.70 26.83
N VAL A 15 -20.56 -15.25 25.90
CA VAL A 15 -19.26 -14.69 25.55
C VAL A 15 -19.50 -13.78 24.36
N HIS A 16 -19.93 -12.54 24.64
CA HIS A 16 -19.68 -11.46 23.70
C HIS A 16 -18.16 -11.26 23.69
N VAL A 17 -17.50 -11.95 22.77
CA VAL A 17 -16.14 -11.60 22.39
C VAL A 17 -16.23 -10.29 21.61
N HIS A 18 -16.34 -9.18 22.33
CA HIS A 18 -15.81 -7.91 21.85
C HIS A 18 -14.29 -7.94 22.03
N SER A 19 -13.61 -8.89 21.41
CA SER A 19 -12.19 -8.71 21.16
C SER A 19 -12.08 -7.83 19.92
N VAL A 20 -12.32 -6.53 20.11
CA VAL A 20 -11.54 -5.56 19.36
C VAL A 20 -10.13 -5.72 19.94
N GLU A 21 -9.38 -6.68 19.39
CA GLU A 21 -7.93 -6.68 19.55
C GLU A 21 -7.47 -5.44 18.79
N CYS A 22 -7.45 -4.34 19.52
CA CYS A 22 -6.82 -3.10 19.14
C CYS A 22 -5.32 -3.36 19.16
N ALA A 23 -4.83 -4.07 18.15
CA ALA A 23 -3.42 -4.03 17.82
C ALA A 23 -3.16 -2.62 17.28
N SER A 24 -2.98 -1.69 18.23
CA SER A 24 -2.42 -0.35 18.06
C SER A 24 -0.92 -0.45 17.73
N GLU A 25 -0.49 -1.49 17.02
CA GLU A 25 0.85 -1.51 16.46
C GLU A 25 0.79 -0.72 15.16
N VAL A 26 1.34 0.49 15.21
CA VAL A 26 1.59 1.29 14.02
C VAL A 26 2.40 0.44 13.05
N LEU A 27 1.75 -0.05 11.99
CA LEU A 27 2.43 -0.79 10.93
C LEU A 27 3.37 0.17 10.20
N LYS A 28 4.66 -0.19 10.15
CA LYS A 28 5.71 0.56 9.47
C LYS A 28 6.33 -0.32 8.39
N ALA A 29 6.63 0.28 7.25
CA ALA A 29 7.40 -0.35 6.19
C ALA A 29 8.36 0.67 5.57
N ARG A 30 9.42 0.17 4.93
CA ARG A 30 10.36 0.99 4.16
C ARG A 30 10.44 0.47 2.74
N ALA A 31 10.23 1.36 1.78
CA ALA A 31 10.42 1.11 0.36
C ALA A 31 11.69 1.79 -0.14
N TYR A 32 12.44 1.08 -0.98
CA TYR A 32 13.59 1.62 -1.71
C TYR A 32 13.18 1.88 -3.15
N ILE A 33 13.53 3.06 -3.66
CA ILE A 33 13.29 3.44 -5.05
C ILE A 33 14.60 3.25 -5.80
N PHE A 34 14.56 2.50 -6.89
CA PHE A 34 15.73 2.16 -7.70
C PHE A 34 15.73 2.89 -9.04
N GLU A 35 16.92 3.23 -9.54
CA GLU A 35 17.10 3.75 -10.89
C GLU A 35 16.88 2.62 -11.91
N ALA A 36 15.88 2.78 -12.78
CA ALA A 36 15.54 1.77 -13.77
C ALA A 36 16.70 1.53 -14.76
N VAL A 37 17.00 0.25 -15.01
CA VAL A 37 18.02 -0.18 -15.98
C VAL A 37 17.34 -1.00 -17.06
N LYS A 38 17.32 -0.50 -18.30
CA LYS A 38 16.67 -1.17 -19.43
C LYS A 38 17.22 -2.59 -19.62
N GLY A 39 16.34 -3.59 -19.58
CA GLY A 39 16.71 -5.00 -19.79
C GLY A 39 17.44 -5.67 -18.62
N GLY A 40 17.64 -4.99 -17.50
CA GLY A 40 18.37 -5.50 -16.33
C GLY A 40 17.59 -5.40 -15.03
N ASN A 41 18.18 -5.86 -13.93
CA ASN A 41 17.63 -5.66 -12.60
C ASN A 41 18.24 -4.39 -11.98
N PRO A 42 17.44 -3.38 -11.61
CA PRO A 42 17.89 -2.21 -10.88
C PRO A 42 18.60 -2.57 -9.58
N THR A 43 19.78 -1.99 -9.34
CA THR A 43 20.55 -2.18 -8.11
C THR A 43 20.88 -0.87 -7.40
N LYS A 44 20.87 0.26 -8.12
CA LYS A 44 21.18 1.58 -7.57
C LYS A 44 19.93 2.20 -6.95
N THR A 45 19.93 2.33 -5.62
CA THR A 45 18.91 3.10 -4.89
C THR A 45 19.08 4.60 -5.13
N ILE A 46 17.99 5.27 -5.47
CA ILE A 46 17.90 6.73 -5.65
C ILE A 46 16.93 7.39 -4.66
N GLY A 47 16.20 6.60 -3.88
CA GLY A 47 15.31 7.14 -2.88
C GLY A 47 14.89 6.12 -1.84
N ILE A 48 14.39 6.64 -0.73
CA ILE A 48 13.83 5.86 0.39
C ILE A 48 12.50 6.51 0.76
N VAL A 49 11.47 5.70 0.92
CA VAL A 49 10.15 6.13 1.39
C VAL A 49 9.75 5.26 2.57
N ASP A 50 9.50 5.88 3.72
CA ASP A 50 8.95 5.26 4.89
C ASP A 50 7.42 5.36 4.84
N LEU A 51 6.75 4.23 5.05
CA LEU A 51 5.32 4.08 5.14
C LEU A 51 4.96 3.86 6.61
N THR A 52 4.00 4.61 7.12
CA THR A 52 3.52 4.49 8.50
C THR A 52 2.00 4.53 8.50
N GLN A 53 1.35 3.49 9.00
CA GLN A 53 -0.09 3.48 9.16
C GLN A 53 -0.51 4.42 10.31
N ILE A 54 -1.45 5.31 10.05
CA ILE A 54 -2.04 6.23 11.02
C ILE A 54 -3.55 6.06 10.95
N GLY A 55 -4.11 5.25 11.86
CA GLY A 55 -5.51 4.85 11.80
C GLY A 55 -5.82 4.10 10.50
N THR A 56 -6.73 4.66 9.69
CA THR A 56 -7.10 4.13 8.37
C THR A 56 -6.27 4.70 7.21
N PHE A 57 -5.33 5.60 7.49
CA PHE A 57 -4.48 6.23 6.48
C PHE A 57 -3.06 5.65 6.52
N VAL A 58 -2.31 5.82 5.43
CA VAL A 58 -0.87 5.56 5.38
C VAL A 58 -0.16 6.86 5.09
N LYS A 59 0.73 7.28 5.98
CA LYS A 59 1.65 8.40 5.75
C LYS A 59 2.87 7.88 5.01
N LEU A 60 3.16 8.50 3.88
CA LEU A 60 4.40 8.28 3.12
C LEU A 60 5.33 9.47 3.37
N ASN A 61 6.56 9.20 3.77
CA ASN A 61 7.58 10.23 3.99
C ASN A 61 8.93 9.75 3.49
N GLY A 62 9.61 10.54 2.65
CA GLY A 62 10.83 10.08 2.03
C GLY A 62 11.52 11.12 1.16
N THR A 63 12.55 10.68 0.46
CA THR A 63 13.30 11.52 -0.49
C THR A 63 13.70 10.69 -1.69
N VAL A 64 13.58 11.27 -2.88
CA VAL A 64 14.07 10.72 -4.15
C VAL A 64 15.01 11.75 -4.76
N SER A 65 16.17 11.29 -5.21
CA SER A 65 17.24 12.13 -5.74
C SER A 65 17.54 11.78 -7.20
N GLY A 66 18.21 12.69 -7.92
CA GLY A 66 18.63 12.47 -9.31
C GLY A 66 17.51 12.57 -10.35
N LEU A 67 16.31 12.99 -9.95
CA LEU A 67 15.23 13.27 -10.87
C LEU A 67 15.48 14.59 -11.63
N LYS A 68 15.01 14.66 -12.88
CA LYS A 68 15.00 15.91 -13.65
C LYS A 68 14.03 16.92 -13.00
N PRO A 69 14.24 18.23 -13.11
CA PRO A 69 13.25 19.22 -12.65
C PRO A 69 11.88 19.00 -13.29
N GLY A 70 10.81 19.20 -12.52
CA GLY A 70 9.41 19.04 -12.96
C GLY A 70 8.63 17.97 -12.20
N VAL A 71 7.45 17.65 -12.71
CA VAL A 71 6.50 16.67 -12.12
C VAL A 71 6.83 15.25 -12.56
N HIS A 72 6.75 14.30 -11.62
CA HIS A 72 6.97 12.88 -11.85
C HIS A 72 5.82 12.08 -11.24
N GLY A 73 5.19 11.22 -12.03
CA GLY A 73 4.14 10.32 -11.54
C GLY A 73 4.70 9.38 -10.47
N PHE A 74 3.94 9.16 -9.41
CA PHE A 74 4.32 8.31 -8.30
C PHE A 74 3.20 7.31 -8.01
N HIS A 75 3.52 6.01 -8.09
CA HIS A 75 2.53 4.95 -8.00
C HIS A 75 3.05 3.75 -7.20
N ILE A 76 2.12 3.04 -6.57
CA ILE A 76 2.35 1.68 -6.07
C ILE A 76 1.98 0.72 -7.20
N HIS A 77 2.88 -0.20 -7.53
CA HIS A 77 2.67 -1.23 -8.54
C HIS A 77 2.16 -2.54 -7.92
N GLU A 78 1.55 -3.39 -8.75
CA GLU A 78 0.94 -4.66 -8.34
C GLU A 78 1.96 -5.66 -7.75
N LYS A 79 3.20 -5.65 -8.25
CA LYS A 79 4.23 -6.62 -7.87
C LYS A 79 5.50 -5.94 -7.37
N GLY A 80 6.16 -6.59 -6.41
CA GLY A 80 7.49 -6.20 -5.90
C GLY A 80 8.65 -6.73 -6.75
N ASP A 81 8.44 -6.97 -8.05
CA ASP A 81 9.45 -7.52 -8.95
C ASP A 81 10.15 -6.39 -9.74
N LEU A 82 11.48 -6.28 -9.57
CA LEU A 82 12.30 -5.25 -10.22
C LEU A 82 12.81 -5.67 -11.61
N GLY A 83 12.44 -6.87 -12.07
CA GLY A 83 12.86 -7.43 -13.36
C GLY A 83 12.66 -6.52 -14.57
N ASN A 84 13.55 -6.66 -15.55
CA ASN A 84 13.48 -5.96 -16.85
C ASN A 84 13.31 -4.44 -16.71
N GLY A 85 14.09 -3.81 -15.82
CA GLY A 85 14.06 -2.38 -15.59
C GLY A 85 12.77 -1.89 -14.95
N CYS A 86 12.29 -2.60 -13.93
CA CYS A 86 11.00 -2.39 -13.25
C CYS A 86 9.75 -2.75 -14.06
N VAL A 87 9.86 -3.21 -15.32
CA VAL A 87 8.68 -3.61 -16.11
C VAL A 87 7.95 -4.80 -15.47
N ALA A 88 8.67 -5.67 -14.77
CA ALA A 88 8.09 -6.82 -14.07
C ALA A 88 7.20 -6.44 -12.87
N ALA A 89 7.25 -5.18 -12.40
CA ALA A 89 6.36 -4.66 -11.37
C ALA A 89 4.88 -4.64 -11.81
N ALA A 90 4.61 -4.85 -13.11
CA ALA A 90 3.29 -4.85 -13.73
C ALA A 90 2.59 -3.48 -13.64
N GLY A 91 1.25 -3.47 -13.69
CA GLY A 91 0.46 -2.24 -13.66
C GLY A 91 0.41 -1.59 -12.28
N HIS A 92 -0.34 -0.50 -12.17
CA HIS A 92 -0.63 0.13 -10.89
C HIS A 92 -1.44 -0.83 -10.02
N PHE A 93 -1.23 -0.80 -8.70
CA PHE A 93 -1.97 -1.62 -7.76
C PHE A 93 -3.47 -1.25 -7.80
N ASN A 94 -4.28 -2.16 -8.35
CA ASN A 94 -5.69 -1.91 -8.66
C ASN A 94 -6.59 -3.10 -8.25
N PRO A 95 -6.73 -3.39 -6.94
CA PRO A 95 -7.54 -4.52 -6.46
C PRO A 95 -9.04 -4.36 -6.78
N HIS A 96 -9.50 -3.13 -7.04
CA HIS A 96 -10.90 -2.82 -7.32
C HIS A 96 -11.23 -2.69 -8.81
N LYS A 97 -10.24 -2.87 -9.70
CA LYS A 97 -10.41 -2.80 -11.17
C LYS A 97 -11.02 -1.48 -11.64
N MET A 98 -10.60 -0.39 -11.02
CA MET A 98 -11.01 0.98 -11.36
C MET A 98 -10.19 1.53 -12.52
N MET A 99 -10.57 2.69 -13.06
CA MET A 99 -9.74 3.43 -14.00
C MET A 99 -8.64 4.21 -13.26
N HIS A 100 -7.60 4.61 -13.99
CA HIS A 100 -6.59 5.52 -13.45
C HIS A 100 -7.20 6.90 -13.13
N GLY A 101 -6.77 7.53 -12.04
CA GLY A 101 -7.26 8.84 -11.60
C GLY A 101 -6.28 9.59 -10.70
N ALA A 102 -6.66 10.81 -10.33
CA ALA A 102 -5.95 11.61 -9.32
C ALA A 102 -6.16 11.04 -7.91
N PRO A 103 -5.30 11.36 -6.91
CA PRO A 103 -5.44 10.81 -5.55
C PRO A 103 -6.75 11.12 -4.84
N ASP A 104 -7.39 12.23 -5.18
CA ASP A 104 -8.66 12.71 -4.66
C ASP A 104 -9.88 12.24 -5.47
N ASP A 105 -9.67 11.60 -6.62
CA ASP A 105 -10.76 11.02 -7.41
C ASP A 105 -11.35 9.78 -6.73
N SER A 106 -12.68 9.66 -6.80
CA SER A 106 -13.38 8.44 -6.35
C SER A 106 -13.15 7.25 -7.28
N ASN A 107 -12.84 7.51 -8.56
CA ASN A 107 -12.46 6.51 -9.55
C ASN A 107 -10.96 6.62 -9.85
N ARG A 108 -10.18 5.79 -9.16
CA ARG A 108 -8.72 5.73 -9.26
C ARG A 108 -8.23 4.33 -8.93
N HIS A 109 -7.02 3.98 -9.34
CA HIS A 109 -6.35 2.84 -8.74
C HIS A 109 -5.98 3.16 -7.28
N VAL A 110 -5.94 2.14 -6.43
CA VAL A 110 -5.46 2.28 -5.03
C VAL A 110 -4.01 2.76 -5.01
N GLY A 111 -3.22 2.32 -6.00
CA GLY A 111 -1.82 2.72 -6.17
C GLY A 111 -1.58 4.10 -6.78
N ASP A 112 -2.61 4.87 -7.16
CA ASP A 112 -2.42 6.18 -7.80
C ASP A 112 -2.11 7.27 -6.77
N LEU A 113 -0.85 7.69 -6.61
CA LEU A 113 -0.44 8.68 -5.60
C LEU A 113 -0.20 10.09 -6.16
N GLY A 114 -0.50 10.30 -7.44
CA GLY A 114 -0.36 11.59 -8.11
C GLY A 114 1.09 11.86 -8.49
N ASN A 115 1.58 13.08 -8.22
CA ASN A 115 2.91 13.51 -8.65
C ASN A 115 3.78 13.96 -7.47
N VAL A 116 5.09 13.68 -7.57
CA VAL A 116 6.13 14.38 -6.80
C VAL A 116 6.76 15.44 -7.69
N ASN A 117 7.13 16.58 -7.11
CA ASN A 117 7.73 17.70 -7.85
C ASN A 117 9.21 17.85 -7.49
N THR A 118 10.07 17.83 -8.50
CA THR A 118 11.49 18.17 -8.35
C THR A 118 11.67 19.66 -8.66
N PRO A 119 12.05 20.51 -7.68
CA PRO A 119 12.21 21.94 -7.92
C PRO A 119 13.34 22.22 -8.92
N VAL A 120 13.21 23.31 -9.67
CA VAL A 120 14.32 23.85 -10.45
C VAL A 120 15.34 24.40 -9.45
N ARG A 121 16.62 23.98 -9.56
CA ARG A 121 17.69 24.65 -8.82
C ARG A 121 17.97 26.00 -9.49
N CYS A 122 17.57 27.07 -8.84
CA CYS A 122 18.07 28.40 -9.15
C CYS A 122 19.48 28.53 -8.55
N TYR A 123 20.44 28.97 -9.37
CA TYR A 123 21.75 29.42 -8.92
C TYR A 123 21.76 30.94 -8.85
#